data_AF-A0AAD5E0R1-F1
#
_entry.id   AF-A0AAD5E0R1-F1
#
_cell.length_a   1.000
_cell.length_b   1.000
_cell.length_c   1.000
_cell.angle_alpha   90.00
_cell.angle_beta   90.00
_cell.angle_gamma   90.00
#
_symmetry.space_group_name_H-M   'P 1'
#
loop_
_entity.id
_entity.type
_entity.pdbx_description
1 polymer ?
#
loop_
_entity_poly.entity_id
_entity_poly.type
_entity_poly.pdbx_seq_one_letter_code
_entity_poly.pdbx_strand_id
1 'polypeptide(L)'
;MVEADRDAFPSYLRVLPDFHVILCTTHGCCYTRQNLSRHLLEKHQIKRRERQRIESSSRLNDVATSIADVVQPRDGTNEIRGLPAALGFLCHFPDCDFRSINGDRIRKHYNEVHQWKVLQQGAMPWNEAYMQTLFQQKQYQQHFSVVLADQVHQSATPQYIYPRANAPNNVAPASTRW
;
A
#
# COMPACT_ATOMS: atom_id res chain seq x y z
N MET A 1 8.97 -19.02 -40.71
CA MET A 1 9.36 -19.57 -39.40
C MET A 1 9.59 -18.39 -38.48
N VAL A 2 8.67 -18.13 -37.55
CA VAL A 2 8.83 -17.06 -36.55
C VAL A 2 9.56 -17.71 -35.38
N GLU A 3 10.77 -17.25 -35.09
CA GLU A 3 11.48 -17.63 -33.87
C GLU A 3 10.60 -17.24 -32.68
N ALA A 4 9.99 -18.24 -32.04
CA ALA A 4 9.21 -18.03 -30.84
C ALA A 4 10.15 -17.45 -29.78
N ASP A 5 9.86 -16.22 -29.36
CA ASP A 5 10.56 -15.43 -28.36
C ASP A 5 10.93 -16.28 -27.13
N ARG A 6 12.15 -16.82 -27.15
CA ARG A 6 12.67 -17.73 -26.12
C ARG A 6 12.92 -17.00 -24.80
N ASP A 7 12.75 -15.68 -24.79
CA ASP A 7 13.04 -14.78 -23.67
C ASP A 7 11.79 -14.04 -23.14
N ALA A 8 10.59 -14.44 -23.58
CA ALA A 8 9.35 -13.79 -23.17
C ALA A 8 9.10 -13.90 -21.66
N PHE A 9 9.55 -12.89 -20.92
CA PHE A 9 9.15 -12.64 -19.53
C PHE A 9 7.67 -12.24 -19.52
N PRO A 10 6.83 -12.80 -18.64
CA PRO A 10 5.39 -12.54 -18.68
C PRO A 10 5.07 -11.06 -18.55
N SER A 11 4.21 -10.53 -19.43
CA SER A 11 3.84 -9.11 -19.45
C SER A 11 3.10 -8.64 -18.19
N TYR A 12 2.48 -9.57 -17.45
CA TYR A 12 1.85 -9.29 -16.16
C TYR A 12 2.84 -9.28 -14.98
N LEU A 13 4.11 -9.60 -15.21
CA LEU A 13 5.17 -9.46 -14.21
C LEU A 13 6.02 -8.25 -14.54
N ARG A 14 6.23 -7.40 -13.54
CA ARG A 14 7.10 -6.23 -13.65
C ARG A 14 8.07 -6.19 -12.48
N VAL A 15 9.35 -6.10 -12.78
CA VAL A 15 10.39 -5.89 -11.75
C VAL A 15 10.32 -4.44 -11.29
N LEU A 16 10.32 -4.24 -9.97
CA LEU A 16 10.42 -2.94 -9.33
C LEU A 16 11.82 -2.85 -8.70
N PRO A 17 12.81 -2.28 -9.42
CA PRO A 17 14.22 -2.33 -9.00
C PRO A 17 14.44 -1.60 -7.67
N ASP A 18 13.81 -0.45 -7.47
CA ASP A 18 13.96 0.38 -6.25
C ASP A 18 13.55 -0.35 -4.96
N PHE A 19 12.70 -1.37 -5.08
CA PHE A 19 12.19 -2.15 -3.97
C PHE A 19 12.68 -3.61 -3.99
N HIS A 20 13.45 -4.00 -5.02
CA HIS A 20 13.92 -5.36 -5.26
C HIS A 20 12.81 -6.42 -5.26
N VAL A 21 11.63 -6.10 -5.81
CA VAL A 21 10.48 -7.04 -5.85
C VAL A 21 9.91 -7.18 -7.26
N ILE A 22 9.08 -8.20 -7.44
CA ILE A 22 8.33 -8.45 -8.67
C ILE A 22 6.86 -8.15 -8.42
N LEU A 23 6.31 -7.16 -9.10
CA LEU A 23 4.88 -6.89 -9.12
C LEU A 23 4.18 -7.82 -10.11
N CYS A 24 3.15 -8.52 -9.65
CA CYS A 24 2.14 -9.11 -10.53
C CYS A 24 1.00 -8.10 -10.74
N THR A 25 0.89 -7.54 -11.95
CA THR A 25 -0.13 -6.52 -12.26
C THR A 25 -1.53 -7.10 -12.37
N THR A 26 -1.67 -8.41 -12.64
CA THR A 26 -2.98 -9.09 -12.63
C THR A 26 -3.57 -9.18 -11.22
N HIS A 27 -2.73 -9.37 -10.19
CA HIS A 27 -3.18 -9.62 -8.83
C HIS A 27 -2.92 -8.45 -7.86
N GLY A 28 -2.19 -7.44 -8.31
CA GLY A 28 -1.87 -6.25 -7.54
C GLY A 28 -1.10 -6.54 -6.26
N CYS A 29 -0.06 -7.37 -6.37
CA CYS A 29 0.81 -7.72 -5.25
C CYS A 29 2.23 -8.05 -5.70
N CYS A 30 3.18 -7.86 -4.79
CA CYS A 30 4.59 -8.08 -5.01
C CYS A 30 5.07 -9.43 -4.48
N TYR A 31 6.16 -9.91 -5.07
CA TYR A 31 6.78 -11.19 -4.79
C TYR A 31 8.30 -11.06 -4.76
N THR A 32 8.94 -11.84 -3.91
CA THR A 32 10.38 -12.08 -3.87
C THR A 32 10.70 -13.33 -4.71
N ARG A 33 11.98 -13.65 -4.90
CA ARG A 33 12.34 -14.86 -5.66
C ARG A 33 11.79 -16.13 -5.03
N GLN A 34 11.81 -16.25 -3.69
CA GLN A 34 11.36 -17.45 -2.97
C GLN A 34 9.85 -17.73 -3.11
N ASN A 35 9.01 -16.71 -3.22
CA ASN A 35 7.55 -16.89 -3.26
C ASN A 35 6.95 -16.75 -4.67
N LEU A 36 7.74 -16.34 -5.67
CA LEU A 36 7.30 -16.24 -7.07
C LEU A 36 6.81 -17.58 -7.64
N SER A 37 7.56 -18.68 -7.45
CA SER A 37 7.19 -19.99 -8.01
C SER A 37 5.80 -20.43 -7.59
N ARG A 38 5.53 -20.27 -6.29
CA ARG A 38 4.27 -20.63 -5.66
C ARG A 38 3.13 -19.79 -6.23
N HIS A 39 3.34 -18.48 -6.36
CA HIS A 39 2.37 -17.59 -6.99
C HIS A 39 2.05 -18.01 -8.44
N LEU A 40 3.07 -18.25 -9.26
CA LEU A 40 2.89 -18.65 -10.65
C LEU A 40 2.14 -19.98 -10.79
N LEU A 41 2.36 -20.91 -9.86
CA LEU A 41 1.62 -22.17 -9.81
C LEU A 41 0.16 -21.95 -9.37
N GLU A 42 -0.06 -21.30 -8.23
CA GLU A 42 -1.39 -21.25 -7.61
C GLU A 42 -2.33 -20.25 -8.30
N LYS A 43 -1.79 -19.14 -8.84
CA LYS A 43 -2.60 -18.03 -9.37
C LYS A 43 -2.61 -17.98 -10.89
N HIS A 44 -1.53 -18.40 -11.54
CA HIS A 44 -1.43 -18.42 -13.00
C HIS A 44 -1.41 -19.83 -13.59
N GLN A 45 -1.39 -20.89 -12.76
CA GLN A 45 -1.39 -22.30 -13.19
C GLN A 45 -0.26 -22.64 -14.18
N ILE A 46 0.87 -21.91 -14.09
CA ILE A 46 2.02 -22.08 -14.98
C ILE A 46 2.72 -23.40 -14.64
N LYS A 47 3.06 -24.21 -15.66
CA LYS A 47 3.71 -25.51 -15.48
C LYS A 47 5.17 -25.37 -15.03
N ARG A 48 5.72 -26.41 -14.37
CA ARG A 48 7.06 -26.40 -13.77
C ARG A 48 8.17 -25.91 -14.71
N ARG A 49 8.25 -26.45 -15.92
CA ARG A 49 9.30 -26.07 -16.91
C ARG A 49 9.27 -24.58 -17.22
N GLU A 50 8.07 -24.01 -17.33
CA GLU A 50 7.89 -22.60 -17.64
C GLU A 50 8.17 -21.71 -16.43
N ARG A 51 7.79 -22.13 -15.21
CA ARG A 51 8.19 -21.41 -13.99
C ARG A 51 9.71 -21.35 -13.83
N GLN A 52 10.40 -22.45 -14.09
CA GLN A 52 11.87 -22.50 -14.07
C GLN A 52 12.48 -21.54 -15.08
N ARG A 53 11.91 -21.44 -16.30
CA ARG A 53 12.34 -20.47 -17.31
C ARG A 53 12.20 -19.03 -16.81
N ILE A 54 11.07 -18.69 -16.17
CA ILE A 54 10.83 -17.36 -15.60
C ILE A 54 11.81 -17.07 -14.45
N GLU A 55 12.01 -18.02 -13.53
CA GLU A 55 12.90 -17.89 -12.36
C GLU A 55 14.38 -17.74 -12.72
N SER A 56 14.79 -18.33 -13.86
CA SER A 56 16.13 -18.21 -14.41
C SER A 56 16.34 -16.95 -15.26
N SER A 57 15.31 -16.10 -15.44
CA SER A 57 15.45 -14.86 -16.20
C SER A 57 16.44 -13.91 -15.53
N SER A 58 17.34 -13.33 -16.31
CA SER A 58 18.30 -12.31 -15.87
C SER A 58 17.63 -11.06 -15.28
N ARG A 59 16.36 -10.80 -15.64
CA ARG A 59 15.55 -9.71 -15.05
C ARG A 59 15.36 -9.85 -13.55
N LEU A 60 15.50 -11.07 -13.01
CA LEU A 60 15.31 -11.35 -11.58
C LEU A 60 16.62 -11.32 -10.78
N ASN A 61 17.75 -10.95 -11.40
CA ASN A 61 19.06 -10.95 -10.74
C ASN A 61 19.09 -10.01 -9.53
N ASP A 62 18.50 -8.82 -9.65
CA ASP A 62 18.47 -7.81 -8.59
C ASP A 62 17.22 -7.90 -7.69
N VAL A 63 16.42 -8.96 -7.82
CA VAL A 63 15.23 -9.17 -6.98
C VAL A 63 15.64 -9.82 -5.67
N ALA A 64 15.12 -9.29 -4.57
CA ALA A 64 15.26 -9.80 -3.21
C ALA A 64 14.92 -11.29 -3.14
N THR A 65 15.77 -12.03 -2.44
CA THR A 65 15.54 -13.47 -2.23
C THR A 65 14.38 -13.68 -1.26
N SER A 66 14.42 -13.00 -0.12
CA SER A 66 13.43 -13.08 0.95
C SER A 66 12.77 -11.73 1.23
N ILE A 67 11.73 -11.73 2.06
CA ILE A 67 11.01 -10.49 2.44
C ILE A 67 11.88 -9.58 3.31
N ALA A 68 12.84 -10.14 4.05
CA ALA A 68 13.77 -9.35 4.87
C ALA A 68 14.73 -8.50 4.03
N ASP A 69 14.97 -8.87 2.78
CA ASP A 69 15.88 -8.18 1.86
C ASP A 69 15.15 -7.10 1.03
N VAL A 70 13.85 -6.90 1.27
CA VAL A 70 13.02 -5.95 0.51
C VAL A 70 13.20 -4.55 1.05
N VAL A 71 13.52 -3.61 0.16
CA VAL A 71 13.57 -2.18 0.48
C VAL A 71 12.14 -1.67 0.62
N GLN A 72 11.81 -1.18 1.81
CA GLN A 72 10.47 -0.69 2.10
C GLN A 72 10.24 0.70 1.48
N PRO A 73 9.09 0.93 0.83
CA PRO A 73 8.74 2.25 0.33
C PRO A 73 8.61 3.26 1.45
N ARG A 74 9.04 4.50 1.17
CA ARG A 74 8.84 5.63 2.07
C ARG A 74 7.43 6.20 1.88
N ASP A 75 6.94 6.86 2.91
CA ASP A 75 5.73 7.66 2.84
C ASP A 75 5.84 8.83 1.87
N GLY A 76 4.70 9.21 1.31
CA GLY A 76 4.59 10.33 0.35
C GLY A 76 5.24 10.05 -1.01
N THR A 77 5.56 8.78 -1.32
CA THR A 77 6.06 8.40 -2.63
C THR A 77 4.94 8.40 -3.69
N ASN A 78 5.30 8.47 -4.96
CA ASN A 78 4.30 8.29 -6.03
C ASN A 78 3.73 6.87 -5.99
N GLU A 79 2.47 6.73 -6.37
CA GLU A 79 1.86 5.41 -6.43
C GLU A 79 2.64 4.43 -7.33
N ILE A 80 2.72 3.19 -6.88
CA ILE A 80 3.23 2.09 -7.69
C ILE A 80 2.08 1.59 -8.55
N ARG A 81 2.05 2.01 -9.81
CA ARG A 81 1.00 1.62 -10.77
C ARG A 81 0.80 0.11 -10.82
N GLY A 82 -0.41 -0.37 -10.63
CA GLY A 82 -0.73 -1.79 -10.61
C GLY A 82 -0.78 -2.41 -9.22
N LEU A 83 -0.40 -1.69 -8.16
CA LEU A 83 -0.83 -2.02 -6.80
C LEU A 83 -2.16 -1.34 -6.49
N PRO A 84 -3.07 -1.99 -5.73
CA PRO A 84 -4.30 -1.35 -5.28
C PRO A 84 -3.98 -0.27 -4.25
N ALA A 85 -4.60 0.90 -4.41
CA ALA A 85 -4.59 1.96 -3.43
C ALA A 85 -5.93 1.98 -2.66
N ALA A 86 -5.88 2.23 -1.36
CA ALA A 86 -7.06 2.38 -0.51
C ALA A 86 -6.92 3.61 0.38
N LEU A 87 -8.02 4.31 0.63
CA LEU A 87 -8.02 5.39 1.62
C LEU A 87 -7.75 4.80 3.01
N GLY A 88 -6.84 5.42 3.74
CA GLY A 88 -6.49 5.05 5.10
C GLY A 88 -6.09 6.25 5.93
N PHE A 89 -5.50 5.97 7.09
CA PHE A 89 -5.26 6.96 8.13
C PHE A 89 -3.83 6.83 8.68
N LEU A 90 -3.19 7.97 8.88
CA LEU A 90 -1.90 8.15 9.54
C LEU A 90 -2.11 8.82 10.89
N CYS A 91 -1.38 8.36 11.91
CA CYS A 91 -1.27 9.09 13.16
C CYS A 91 -0.55 10.42 12.92
N HIS A 92 -1.01 11.47 13.59
CA HIS A 92 -0.44 12.82 13.51
C HIS A 92 0.47 13.14 14.71
N PHE A 93 0.48 12.31 15.75
CA PHE A 93 1.34 12.56 16.90
C PHE A 93 2.81 12.50 16.48
N PRO A 94 3.66 13.44 16.94
CA PRO A 94 5.10 13.39 16.72
C PRO A 94 5.67 12.03 17.13
N ASP A 95 6.60 11.52 16.33
CA ASP A 95 7.28 10.24 16.53
C ASP A 95 6.35 9.01 16.57
N CYS A 96 5.14 9.11 16.00
CA CYS A 96 4.22 7.99 15.87
C CYS A 96 4.00 7.56 14.41
N ASP A 97 4.59 6.43 14.03
CA ASP A 97 4.45 5.87 12.68
C ASP A 97 3.21 5.00 12.47
N PHE A 98 2.28 5.00 13.45
CA PHE A 98 1.10 4.16 13.37
C PHE A 98 0.19 4.58 12.22
N ARG A 99 -0.31 3.57 11.51
CA ARG A 99 -1.14 3.73 10.31
C ARG A 99 -2.11 2.59 10.15
N SER A 100 -3.26 2.88 9.57
CA SER A 100 -4.26 1.84 9.29
C SER A 100 -5.20 2.25 8.17
N ILE A 101 -5.62 1.29 7.36
CA ILE A 101 -6.77 1.44 6.44
C ILE A 101 -8.11 1.27 7.18
N ASN A 102 -8.10 1.06 8.49
CA ASN A 102 -9.29 0.83 9.30
C ASN A 102 -9.46 1.96 10.33
N GLY A 103 -10.58 2.67 10.24
CA GLY A 103 -10.92 3.80 11.11
C GLY A 103 -11.04 3.43 12.60
N ASP A 104 -11.56 2.24 12.91
CA ASP A 104 -11.68 1.77 14.29
C ASP A 104 -10.32 1.43 14.89
N ARG A 105 -9.40 0.88 14.09
CA ARG A 105 -8.04 0.58 14.54
C ARG A 105 -7.26 1.85 14.87
N ILE A 106 -7.37 2.88 14.03
CA ILE A 106 -6.71 4.15 14.36
C ILE A 106 -7.36 4.85 15.55
N ARG A 107 -8.70 4.82 15.68
CA ARG A 107 -9.37 5.36 16.87
C ARG A 107 -8.91 4.65 18.15
N LYS A 108 -8.85 3.32 18.13
CA LYS A 108 -8.35 2.51 19.25
C LYS A 108 -6.91 2.87 19.59
N HIS A 109 -6.04 2.99 18.58
CA HIS A 109 -4.65 3.40 18.76
C HIS A 109 -4.54 4.76 19.46
N TYR A 110 -5.28 5.78 19.01
CA TYR A 110 -5.29 7.10 19.65
C TYR A 110 -5.73 7.05 21.11
N ASN A 111 -6.78 6.28 21.41
CA ASN A 111 -7.28 6.13 22.77
C ASN A 111 -6.28 5.40 23.69
N GLU A 112 -5.60 4.37 23.19
CA GLU A 112 -4.72 3.50 24.00
C GLU A 112 -3.30 4.05 24.13
N VAL A 113 -2.74 4.59 23.05
CA VAL A 113 -1.33 5.04 22.99
C VAL A 113 -1.19 6.52 23.32
N HIS A 114 -2.10 7.34 22.82
CA HIS A 114 -2.06 8.80 23.00
C HIS A 114 -3.08 9.31 24.03
N GLN A 115 -3.84 8.40 24.64
CA GLN A 115 -4.87 8.72 25.63
C GLN A 115 -5.87 9.78 25.14
N TRP A 116 -6.10 9.82 23.82
CA TRP A 116 -6.96 10.82 23.21
C TRP A 116 -8.41 10.62 23.65
N LYS A 117 -9.06 11.70 24.08
CA LYS A 117 -10.46 11.69 24.51
C LYS A 117 -11.22 12.74 23.72
N VAL A 118 -12.03 12.28 22.76
CA VAL A 118 -12.85 13.14 21.87
C VAL A 118 -13.67 14.17 22.65
N LEU A 119 -14.24 13.76 23.79
CA LEU A 119 -15.04 14.64 24.64
C LEU A 119 -14.24 15.82 25.24
N GLN A 120 -12.92 15.68 25.36
CA GLN A 120 -12.04 16.69 25.96
C GLN A 120 -11.25 17.46 24.91
N GLN A 121 -10.89 16.82 23.81
CA GLN A 121 -9.92 17.33 22.83
C GLN A 121 -10.53 17.57 21.44
N GLY A 122 -11.82 17.26 21.24
CA GLY A 122 -12.53 17.50 19.99
C GLY A 122 -12.32 16.40 18.95
N ALA A 123 -12.28 16.79 17.68
CA ALA A 123 -12.20 15.86 16.55
C ALA A 123 -10.95 14.99 16.58
N MET A 124 -11.02 13.81 15.96
CA MET A 124 -9.87 12.92 15.86
C MET A 124 -8.80 13.52 14.95
N PRO A 125 -7.54 13.63 15.39
CA PRO A 125 -6.53 14.41 14.68
C PRO A 125 -5.71 13.53 13.72
N TRP A 126 -6.27 12.49 13.11
CA TRP A 126 -5.54 11.68 12.13
C TRP A 126 -5.48 12.40 10.78
N ASN A 127 -4.50 12.02 9.97
CA ASN A 127 -4.41 12.43 8.58
C ASN A 127 -4.95 11.32 7.68
N GLU A 128 -5.83 11.67 6.75
CA GLU A 128 -6.26 10.74 5.70
C GLU A 128 -5.21 10.73 4.57
N ALA A 129 -4.90 9.53 4.06
CA ALA A 129 -3.98 9.37 2.94
C ALA A 129 -4.30 8.10 2.16
N TYR A 130 -3.99 8.09 0.87
CA TYR A 130 -4.02 6.87 0.07
C TYR A 130 -2.87 5.96 0.46
N MET A 131 -3.15 4.69 0.68
CA MET A 131 -2.22 3.68 1.15
C MET A 131 -2.06 2.58 0.11
N GLN A 132 -0.82 2.15 -0.10
CA GLN A 132 -0.50 0.94 -0.82
C GLN A 132 0.29 -0.01 0.09
N THR A 133 0.38 -1.27 -0.32
CA THR A 133 1.25 -2.26 0.33
C THR A 133 1.87 -3.15 -0.72
N LEU A 134 3.13 -3.56 -0.52
CA LEU A 134 3.80 -4.49 -1.42
C LEU A 134 3.22 -5.91 -1.27
N PHE A 135 2.86 -6.33 -0.05
CA PHE A 135 2.46 -7.70 0.25
C PHE A 135 1.05 -7.75 0.85
N GLN A 136 0.22 -8.66 0.35
CA GLN A 136 -1.15 -8.87 0.86
C GLN A 136 -1.22 -9.86 2.03
N GLN A 137 -0.13 -10.60 2.32
CA GLN A 137 -0.09 -11.53 3.44
C GLN A 137 -0.02 -10.77 4.76
N LYS A 138 -0.95 -11.06 5.69
CA LYS A 138 -1.13 -10.28 6.94
C LYS A 138 0.15 -10.03 7.74
N GLN A 139 1.05 -11.02 7.84
CA GLN A 139 2.29 -10.86 8.61
C GLN A 139 3.36 -9.97 7.94
N TYR A 140 3.22 -9.69 6.64
CA TYR A 140 4.18 -8.90 5.85
C TYR A 140 3.54 -7.62 5.29
N GLN A 141 2.28 -7.38 5.62
CA GLN A 141 1.54 -6.23 5.14
C GLN A 141 2.01 -4.98 5.88
N GLN A 142 2.78 -4.15 5.19
CA GLN A 142 3.19 -2.83 5.64
C GLN A 142 2.59 -1.81 4.68
N HIS A 143 1.80 -0.88 5.23
CA HIS A 143 1.19 0.18 4.43
C HIS A 143 2.12 1.38 4.36
N PHE A 144 2.22 1.97 3.19
CA PHE A 144 2.88 3.24 2.98
C PHE A 144 1.94 4.19 2.26
N SER A 145 2.00 5.46 2.62
CA SER A 145 1.21 6.50 1.97
C SER A 145 1.76 6.85 0.60
N VAL A 146 0.86 7.14 -0.34
CA VAL A 146 1.20 7.49 -1.71
C VAL A 146 0.45 8.71 -2.21
N VAL A 147 1.07 9.40 -3.17
CA VAL A 147 0.41 10.42 -3.99
C VAL A 147 -0.10 9.75 -5.28
N LEU A 148 -1.41 9.84 -5.53
CA LEU A 148 -2.01 9.28 -6.74
C LEU A 148 -1.69 10.17 -7.95
N ALA A 149 -1.35 9.56 -9.09
CA ALA A 149 -0.93 10.29 -10.29
C ALA A 149 -2.03 11.20 -10.85
N ASP A 150 -3.29 10.80 -10.71
CA ASP A 150 -4.45 11.59 -11.18
C ASP A 150 -4.65 12.88 -10.37
N GLN A 151 -4.08 12.97 -9.17
CA GLN A 151 -4.09 14.20 -8.37
C GLN A 151 -2.95 15.16 -8.74
N VAL A 152 -1.92 14.71 -9.46
CA VAL A 152 -0.81 15.57 -9.92
C VAL A 152 -1.25 16.49 -11.06
N HIS A 153 -2.30 16.15 -11.82
CA HIS A 153 -2.81 16.97 -12.92
C HIS A 153 -3.80 18.08 -12.50
N GLN A 154 -4.16 18.18 -11.22
CA GLN A 154 -5.09 19.21 -10.73
C GLN A 154 -4.46 20.32 -9.89
N SER A 155 -3.14 20.30 -9.66
CA SER A 155 -2.52 21.25 -8.74
C SER A 155 -1.11 21.66 -9.17
N ALA A 156 -1.02 22.74 -9.97
CA ALA A 156 0.20 23.53 -10.19
C ALA A 156 0.63 24.36 -8.95
N THR A 157 0.27 23.88 -7.77
CA THR A 157 0.70 24.39 -6.45
C THR A 157 0.79 23.17 -5.55
N PRO A 158 1.87 22.95 -4.76
CA PRO A 158 1.90 21.90 -3.76
C PRO A 158 0.87 22.23 -2.67
N GLN A 159 -0.39 21.90 -2.93
CA GLN A 159 -1.42 21.88 -1.92
C GLN A 159 -1.16 20.63 -1.10
N TYR A 160 -0.64 20.83 0.11
CA TYR A 160 -0.91 19.91 1.20
C TYR A 160 -2.44 19.75 1.25
N ILE A 161 -2.95 18.65 0.71
CA ILE A 161 -4.36 18.31 0.78
C ILE A 161 -4.63 17.83 2.20
N TYR A 162 -4.78 18.75 3.14
CA TYR A 162 -5.49 18.49 4.39
C TYR A 162 -6.57 19.55 4.62
N PRO A 163 -7.74 19.43 3.99
CA PRO A 163 -8.92 20.12 4.47
C PRO A 163 -9.81 19.18 5.30
N ARG A 164 -10.10 19.67 6.51
CA ARG A 164 -11.14 19.27 7.47
C ARG A 164 -10.95 17.96 8.24
N ALA A 165 -10.49 18.14 9.47
CA ALA A 165 -10.90 17.31 10.60
C ALA A 165 -12.41 17.04 10.52
N ASN A 166 -12.79 15.77 10.49
CA ASN A 166 -14.18 15.34 10.55
C ASN A 166 -14.76 15.73 11.92
N ALA A 167 -15.44 16.88 11.97
CA ALA A 167 -16.34 17.21 13.06
C ALA A 167 -17.57 16.30 12.93
N PRO A 168 -17.98 15.55 13.97
CA PRO A 168 -19.26 14.89 13.94
C PRO A 168 -20.37 15.96 13.93
N ASN A 169 -21.16 15.99 12.85
CA ASN A 169 -22.48 16.60 12.85
C ASN A 169 -23.35 15.85 13.88
N ASN A 170 -23.33 16.31 15.12
CA ASN A 170 -24.33 15.95 16.11
C ASN A 170 -24.70 17.20 16.90
N VAL A 171 -25.40 18.11 16.22
CA VAL A 171 -26.26 19.08 16.91
C VAL A 171 -27.54 18.32 17.24
N ALA A 172 -27.64 17.83 18.48
CA ALA A 172 -28.92 17.43 19.04
C ALA A 172 -29.81 18.69 19.18
N PRO A 173 -31.10 18.66 18.80
CA PRO A 173 -31.98 19.79 19.02
C PRO A 173 -32.18 20.00 20.53
N ALA A 174 -32.00 21.24 20.97
CA ALA A 174 -32.30 21.66 22.34
C ALA A 174 -33.76 21.32 22.66
N SER A 175 -33.98 20.43 23.63
CA SER A 175 -35.29 20.18 24.20
C SER A 175 -35.70 21.37 25.05
N THR A 176 -36.66 22.13 24.55
CA THR A 176 -37.47 23.06 25.34
C THR A 176 -38.18 22.27 26.44
N ARG A 177 -38.07 22.70 27.70
CA ARG A 177 -39.09 22.46 28.71
C ARG A 177 -39.18 23.63 29.69
N TRP A 178 -40.38 24.21 29.66
CA TRP A 178 -41.12 25.08 30.56
C TRP A 178 -40.63 25.18 32.00
#